data_AF-A0A3M1B394-F1
#
_entry.id   AF-A0A3M1B394-F1
#
_cell.length_a   1.000
_cell.length_b   1.000
_cell.length_c   1.000
_cell.angle_alpha   90.00
_cell.angle_beta   90.00
_cell.angle_gamma   90.00
#
_symmetry.space_group_name_H-M   'P 1'
#
loop_
_entity.id
_entity.type
_entity.pdbx_description
1 polymer ?
#
loop_
_entity_poly.entity_id
_entity_poly.type
_entity_poly.pdbx_seq_one_letter_code
_entity_poly.pdbx_strand_id
1 'polypeptide(L)'
;FHILDPFERTFPFDAPTLFVDMEGEEKVLVDPKEIRTHYLAAIETFIEGFRRKCRADRIDYEEVSTQTPHEAMLIRYLIHRNAGQRRSR
;
A
#
# COMPACT_ATOMS: atom_id res chain seq x y z
N PHE A 1 6.70 4.67 -5.90
CA PHE A 1 6.43 3.58 -4.96
C PHE A 1 5.25 3.95 -4.09
N HIS A 2 4.39 2.98 -3.79
CA HIS A 2 3.36 3.09 -2.77
C HIS A 2 3.74 2.13 -1.65
N ILE A 3 4.15 2.67 -0.50
CA ILE A 3 4.59 1.87 0.63
C ILE A 3 3.35 1.57 1.47
N LEU A 4 3.10 0.29 1.72
CA LEU A 4 1.97 -0.18 2.53
C LEU A 4 2.47 -1.12 3.61
N ASP A 5 1.83 -1.09 4.77
CA ASP A 5 2.03 -2.11 5.77
C ASP A 5 1.21 -3.38 5.43
N PRO A 6 1.75 -4.59 5.60
CA PRO A 6 0.98 -5.82 5.39
C PRO A 6 -0.33 -5.89 6.17
N PHE A 7 -0.42 -5.20 7.31
CA PHE A 7 -1.61 -5.16 8.12
C PHE A 7 -2.71 -4.32 7.47
N GLU A 8 -2.36 -3.36 6.60
CA GLU A 8 -3.35 -2.62 5.80
C GLU A 8 -4.00 -3.52 4.73
N ARG A 9 -3.28 -4.53 4.24
CA ARG A 9 -3.79 -5.48 3.22
C ARG A 9 -4.52 -6.68 3.83
N THR A 10 -4.12 -7.11 5.02
CA THR A 10 -4.63 -8.35 5.63
C THR A 10 -5.59 -8.10 6.80
N PHE A 11 -5.46 -6.94 7.43
CA PHE A 11 -6.18 -6.50 8.62
C PHE A 11 -6.30 -7.62 9.68
N PRO A 12 -5.16 -8.09 10.25
CA PRO A 12 -5.10 -9.27 11.10
C PRO A 12 -5.38 -8.93 12.58
N PHE A 13 -6.41 -8.14 12.84
CA PHE A 13 -6.79 -7.72 14.18
C PHE A 13 -8.00 -8.53 14.66
N ASP A 14 -7.85 -9.27 15.75
CA ASP A 14 -8.88 -10.19 16.27
C ASP A 14 -9.47 -9.78 17.63
N ALA A 15 -8.92 -8.72 18.25
CA ALA A 15 -9.33 -8.20 19.55
C ALA A 15 -9.58 -6.69 19.48
N PRO A 16 -10.43 -6.12 20.36
CA PRO A 16 -10.64 -4.68 20.43
C PRO A 16 -9.32 -3.91 20.42
N THR A 17 -9.16 -3.05 19.41
CA THR A 17 -7.89 -2.37 19.12
C THR A 17 -8.13 -0.87 19.13
N LEU A 18 -7.25 -0.14 19.80
CA LEU A 18 -7.24 1.32 19.78
C LEU A 18 -6.43 1.77 18.57
N PHE A 19 -7.10 2.26 17.54
CA PHE A 19 -6.44 2.88 16.40
C PHE A 19 -6.12 4.33 16.74
N VAL A 20 -4.91 4.74 16.39
CA VAL A 20 -4.46 6.13 16.46
C VAL A 20 -4.28 6.58 15.03
N ASP A 21 -4.78 7.76 14.70
CA ASP A 21 -4.56 8.31 13.37
C ASP A 21 -3.07 8.63 13.12
N MET A 22 -2.74 8.96 11.88
CA MET A 22 -1.36 9.24 11.50
C MET A 22 -0.86 10.61 12.01
N GLU A 23 -1.75 11.55 12.33
CA GLU A 23 -1.41 12.88 12.84
C GLU A 23 -1.33 12.91 14.38
N GLY A 24 -1.80 11.85 15.06
CA GLY A 24 -1.74 11.62 16.51
C GLY A 24 -2.86 12.30 17.30
N GLU A 25 -3.80 12.95 16.64
CA GLU A 25 -4.83 13.79 17.25
C GLU A 25 -6.10 13.00 17.57
N GLU A 26 -6.39 11.93 16.84
CA GLU A 26 -7.61 11.14 17.00
C GLU A 26 -7.30 9.69 17.42
N LYS A 27 -8.06 9.19 18.39
CA LYS A 27 -7.98 7.81 18.87
C LYS A 27 -9.35 7.17 18.83
N VAL A 28 -9.46 6.05 18.14
CA VAL A 28 -10.72 5.36 17.92
C VAL A 28 -10.61 3.93 18.44
N LEU A 29 -11.40 3.61 19.46
CA LEU A 29 -11.57 2.25 19.94
C LEU A 29 -12.64 1.55 19.10
N VAL A 30 -12.27 0.46 18.44
CA VAL A 30 -13.17 -0.27 17.52
C VAL A 30 -13.06 -1.76 17.76
N ASP A 31 -14.17 -2.47 17.50
CA ASP A 31 -14.14 -3.90 17.25
C ASP A 31 -13.66 -4.12 15.80
N PRO A 32 -12.45 -4.70 15.61
CA PRO A 32 -11.92 -4.91 14.27
C PRO A 32 -12.80 -5.76 13.38
N LYS A 33 -13.62 -6.67 13.94
CA LYS A 33 -14.46 -7.58 13.14
C LYS A 33 -15.57 -6.85 12.39
N GLU A 34 -16.11 -5.79 12.99
CA GLU A 34 -17.15 -4.97 12.35
C GLU A 34 -16.58 -4.11 11.22
N ILE A 35 -15.38 -3.55 11.42
CA ILE A 35 -14.80 -2.60 10.46
C ILE A 35 -13.94 -3.26 9.37
N ARG A 36 -13.44 -4.49 9.59
CA ARG A 36 -12.48 -5.16 8.71
C ARG A 36 -12.93 -5.18 7.25
N THR A 37 -14.16 -5.59 6.99
CA THR A 37 -14.69 -5.70 5.63
C THR A 37 -14.74 -4.33 4.95
N HIS A 38 -15.20 -3.31 5.68
CA HIS A 38 -15.30 -1.94 5.17
C HIS A 38 -13.94 -1.32 4.92
N TYR A 39 -13.00 -1.50 5.86
CA TYR A 39 -11.63 -1.01 5.74
C TYR A 39 -10.91 -1.67 4.54
N LEU A 40 -10.98 -2.99 4.41
CA LEU A 40 -10.36 -3.72 3.29
C LEU A 40 -10.96 -3.31 1.93
N ALA A 41 -12.26 -3.05 1.87
CA ALA A 41 -12.89 -2.52 0.65
C ALA A 41 -12.44 -1.09 0.34
N ALA A 42 -12.32 -0.23 1.35
CA ALA A 42 -11.88 1.15 1.20
C ALA A 42 -10.41 1.22 0.75
N ILE A 43 -9.50 0.46 1.36
CA ILE A 43 -8.08 0.45 1.00
C ILE A 43 -7.87 -0.13 -0.41
N GLU A 44 -8.61 -1.16 -0.80
CA GLU A 44 -8.54 -1.70 -2.17
C GLU A 44 -9.01 -0.66 -3.19
N THR A 45 -10.11 0.04 -2.91
CA THR A 45 -10.62 1.12 -3.77
C THR A 45 -9.61 2.26 -3.90
N PHE A 46 -8.95 2.61 -2.80
CA PHE A 46 -7.89 3.62 -2.76
C PHE A 46 -6.69 3.22 -3.62
N ILE A 47 -6.16 2.01 -3.42
CA ILE A 47 -5.03 1.45 -4.17
C ILE A 47 -5.33 1.43 -5.67
N GLU A 48 -6.49 0.90 -6.06
CA GLU A 48 -6.89 0.81 -7.46
C GLU A 48 -7.15 2.20 -8.07
N GLY A 49 -7.64 3.16 -7.28
CA GLY A 49 -7.73 4.56 -7.68
C GLY A 49 -6.38 5.15 -8.04
N PHE A 50 -5.38 4.99 -7.15
CA PHE A 50 -4.01 5.41 -7.39
C PHE A 50 -3.40 4.73 -8.60
N ARG A 51 -3.55 3.40 -8.71
CA ARG A 51 -3.03 2.61 -9.82
C ARG A 51 -3.58 3.09 -11.16
N ARG A 52 -4.90 3.35 -11.24
CA ARG A 52 -5.54 3.89 -12.46
C ARG A 52 -5.00 5.27 -12.81
N LYS A 53 -4.87 6.16 -11.83
CA LYS A 53 -4.37 7.53 -12.05
C LYS A 53 -2.91 7.53 -12.53
N CYS A 54 -2.03 6.78 -11.86
CA CYS A 54 -0.65 6.62 -12.29
C CYS A 54 -0.55 6.05 -13.71
N ARG A 55 -1.37 5.05 -14.04
CA ARG A 55 -1.39 4.47 -15.40
C ARG A 55 -1.83 5.47 -16.46
N ALA A 56 -2.83 6.31 -16.16
CA ALA A 56 -3.28 7.36 -17.07
C ALA A 56 -2.17 8.38 -17.35
N ASP A 57 -1.38 8.70 -16.33
CA ASP A 57 -0.28 9.67 -16.40
C ASP A 57 1.05 9.04 -16.85
N ARG A 58 1.05 7.75 -17.26
CA ARG A 58 2.25 6.97 -17.64
C ARG A 58 3.32 6.91 -16.54
N ILE A 59 2.88 6.93 -15.29
CA ILE A 59 3.71 6.77 -14.10
C ILE A 59 3.74 5.29 -13.73
N ASP A 60 4.94 4.74 -13.56
CA ASP A 60 5.12 3.38 -13.07
C ASP A 60 4.66 3.29 -11.61
N TYR A 61 3.61 2.49 -11.38
CA TYR A 61 3.09 2.20 -10.05
C TYR A 61 3.66 0.88 -9.54
N GLU A 62 4.33 0.95 -8.39
CA GLU A 62 4.83 -0.23 -7.68
C GLU A 62 4.43 -0.14 -6.21
N GLU A 63 3.60 -1.10 -5.78
CA GLU A 63 3.27 -1.34 -4.37
C GLU A 63 4.42 -2.08 -3.69
N VAL A 64 4.82 -1.61 -2.53
CA VAL A 64 5.94 -2.12 -1.74
C VAL A 64 5.48 -2.30 -0.31
N SER A 65 5.73 -3.49 0.24
CA SER A 65 5.46 -3.72 1.66
C SER A 65 6.60 -3.22 2.54
N THR A 66 6.26 -2.68 3.72
CA THR A 66 7.22 -2.36 4.80
C THR A 66 8.05 -3.57 5.27
N GLN A 67 7.57 -4.81 5.06
CA GLN A 67 8.32 -6.03 5.35
C GLN A 67 9.31 -6.43 4.24
N THR A 68 9.28 -5.76 3.09
CA THR A 68 10.20 -6.07 1.99
C THR A 68 11.59 -5.57 2.34
N PRO A 69 12.64 -6.42 2.29
CA PRO A 69 14.01 -5.96 2.47
C PRO A 69 14.35 -4.85 1.47
N HIS A 70 14.92 -3.75 1.96
CA HIS A 70 15.22 -2.57 1.14
C HIS A 70 16.06 -2.90 -0.10
N GLU A 71 17.05 -3.78 0.05
CA GLU A 71 17.91 -4.22 -1.05
C GLU A 71 17.11 -4.91 -2.18
N ALA A 72 16.19 -5.81 -1.81
CA ALA A 72 15.35 -6.51 -2.78
C ALA A 72 14.43 -5.54 -3.53
N MET A 73 13.88 -4.55 -2.83
CA MET A 73 13.06 -3.49 -3.41
C MET A 73 13.86 -2.63 -4.40
N LEU A 74 15.05 -2.17 -4.01
CA LEU A 74 15.92 -1.36 -4.86
C LEU A 74 16.38 -2.10 -6.12
N ILE A 75 16.74 -3.39 -5.99
CA ILE A 75 17.11 -4.24 -7.13
C ILE A 75 15.94 -4.35 -8.12
N ARG A 76 14.73 -4.63 -7.64
CA ARG A 76 13.52 -4.71 -8.50
C ARG A 76 13.29 -3.41 -9.27
N TYR A 77 13.40 -2.28 -8.58
CA TYR A 77 13.28 -0.96 -9.21
C TYR A 77 14.34 -0.71 -10.30
N LEU A 78 15.62 -0.97 -10.00
CA LEU A 78 16.72 -0.77 -10.95
C LEU A 78 16.56 -1.67 -12.20
N ILE A 79 16.11 -2.91 -12.02
CA ILE A 79 15.81 -3.82 -13.14
C ILE A 79 14.67 -3.24 -14.00
N HIS A 80 13.58 -2.79 -13.36
CA HIS A 80 12.42 -2.24 -14.08
C HIS A 80 12.80 -1.00 -14.91
N ARG A 81 13.58 -0.09 -14.32
CA ARG A 81 14.08 1.11 -14.99
C ARG A 81 14.99 0.79 -16.17
N ASN A 82 15.93 -0.15 -16.02
CA ASN A 82 16.84 -0.55 -17.10
C ASN A 82 16.10 -1.25 -18.25
N ALA A 83 15.05 -2.01 -17.96
CA ALA A 83 14.20 -2.62 -18.99
C ALA A 83 13.42 -1.56 -19.78
N GLY A 84 12.92 -0.51 -19.13
CA GLY A 84 12.29 0.64 -19.78
C GLY A 84 13.24 1.40 -20.72
N GLN A 85 14.49 1.61 -20.30
CA GLN A 85 15.50 2.29 -21.13
C GLN A 85 15.87 1.52 -22.41
N ARG A 86 15.82 0.19 -22.39
CA ARG A 86 16.07 -0.66 -23.57
C ARG A 86 14.97 -0.61 -24.62
N ARG A 87 13.73 -0.24 -24.26
CA ARG A 87 12.59 -0.12 -25.18
C ARG A 87 12.54 1.23 -25.92
N SER A 88 13.38 2.19 -25.54
CA SER A 88 13.47 3.52 -26.16
C SER A 88 14.61 3.65 -27.18
N ARG A 89 15.23 2.53 -27.59
CA ARG A 89 16.19 2.42 -28.69
C ARG A 89 15.64 1.46 -29.73
#